data_AF-A0A455U0U1-F1
#
_entry.id   AF-A0A455U0U1-F1
#
_cell.length_a   1.000
_cell.length_b   1.000
_cell.length_c   1.000
_cell.angle_alpha   90.00
_cell.angle_beta   90.00
_cell.angle_gamma   90.00
#
_symmetry.space_group_name_H-M   'P 1'
#
loop_
_entity.id
_entity.type
_entity.pdbx_description
1 polymer ?
#
loop_
_entity_poly.entity_id
_entity_poly.type
_entity_poly.pdbx_seq_one_letter_code
_entity_poly.pdbx_strand_id
1 'polypeptide(L)'
;MGIVVLAVAILPTLGVGGMALYRTEIPGPLKDSKLTPRITETAKALWYIYATLTLACMVAYMLAGMSWFDALSHSFSTIANGGFSTYDASIGYFDSATIEMICVAFMLISAFSFSLHFIAWREKA
;
A
#
# COMPACT_ATOMS: atom_id res chain seq x y z
N MET A 1 -2.00 3.93 -4.16
CA MET A 1 -1.82 2.85 -5.17
C MET A 1 -0.99 3.19 -6.39
N GLY A 2 -1.17 4.36 -7.03
CA GLY A 2 -0.47 4.68 -8.28
C GLY A 2 1.04 4.43 -8.24
N ILE A 3 1.74 4.97 -7.24
CA ILE A 3 3.20 4.82 -7.14
C ILE A 3 3.65 3.39 -6.82
N VAL A 4 2.92 2.65 -5.98
CA VAL A 4 3.28 1.28 -5.58
C VAL A 4 3.13 0.31 -6.75
N VAL A 5 2.03 0.41 -7.51
CA VAL A 5 1.81 -0.42 -8.70
C VAL A 5 2.78 -0.05 -9.82
N LEU A 6 3.06 1.25 -10.02
CA LEU A 6 4.09 1.71 -10.96
C LEU A 6 5.46 1.17 -10.58
N ALA A 7 5.86 1.23 -9.31
CA ALA A 7 7.12 0.70 -8.84
C ALA A 7 7.24 -0.80 -9.10
N VAL A 8 6.21 -1.59 -8.74
CA VAL A 8 6.21 -3.06 -8.97
C VAL A 8 6.17 -3.43 -10.46
N ALA A 9 5.54 -2.62 -11.30
CA ALA A 9 5.51 -2.83 -12.75
C ALA A 9 6.82 -2.41 -13.46
N ILE A 10 7.48 -1.34 -13.00
CA ILE A 10 8.65 -0.75 -13.64
C ILE A 10 9.96 -1.34 -13.10
N LEU A 11 10.08 -1.66 -11.81
CA LEU A 11 11.30 -2.24 -11.22
C LEU A 11 11.82 -3.50 -11.96
N PRO A 12 10.98 -4.45 -12.39
CA PRO A 12 11.41 -5.62 -13.18
C PRO A 12 12.02 -5.22 -14.53
N THR A 13 11.52 -4.15 -15.16
CA THR A 13 12.04 -3.63 -16.44
C THR A 13 13.36 -2.88 -16.28
N LEU A 14 13.67 -2.37 -15.08
CA LEU A 14 14.93 -1.71 -14.75
C LEU A 14 16.06 -2.71 -14.36
N GLY A 15 15.79 -4.02 -14.37
CA GLY A 15 16.82 -5.06 -14.28
C GLY A 15 17.50 -5.21 -12.91
N VAL A 16 17.07 -4.51 -11.86
CA VAL A 16 17.64 -4.63 -10.51
C VAL A 16 17.01 -5.81 -9.78
N GLY A 17 17.50 -7.01 -10.10
CA GLY A 17 17.04 -8.25 -9.47
C GLY A 17 17.49 -9.52 -10.19
N GLY A 18 18.78 -9.86 -10.11
CA GLY A 18 19.31 -11.23 -10.24
C GLY A 18 19.19 -11.94 -11.59
N MET A 19 18.46 -11.42 -12.58
CA MET A 19 18.24 -12.11 -13.85
C MET A 19 19.49 -12.19 -14.74
N ALA A 20 20.52 -11.41 -14.44
CA ALA A 20 21.82 -11.47 -15.12
C ALA A 20 22.60 -12.75 -14.76
N LEU A 21 22.50 -13.23 -13.52
CA LEU A 21 23.15 -14.48 -13.07
C LEU A 21 22.43 -15.73 -13.61
N TYR A 22 21.10 -15.68 -13.69
CA TYR A 22 20.29 -16.80 -14.23
C TYR A 22 20.47 -16.99 -15.75
N ARG A 23 20.92 -15.96 -16.45
CA ARG A 23 21.18 -16.00 -17.90
C ARG A 23 22.52 -16.65 -18.25
N THR A 24 23.44 -16.75 -17.29
CA THR A 24 24.77 -17.33 -17.51
C THR A 24 24.85 -18.84 -17.27
N GLU A 25 23.84 -19.47 -16.67
CA GLU A 25 23.89 -20.89 -16.27
C GLU A 25 23.01 -21.85 -17.09
N ILE A 26 22.21 -21.40 -18.07
CA ILE A 26 21.26 -22.28 -18.78
C ILE A 26 21.50 -22.27 -20.30
N PRO A 27 22.03 -23.35 -20.89
CA PRO A 27 22.07 -23.54 -22.34
C PRO A 27 20.73 -24.13 -22.82
N GLY A 28 19.91 -23.36 -23.52
CA GLY A 28 18.70 -23.87 -24.17
C GLY A 28 17.67 -22.81 -24.56
N PRO A 29 16.86 -23.04 -25.60
CA PRO A 29 15.99 -22.03 -26.18
C PRO A 29 14.81 -21.73 -25.23
N LEU A 30 14.81 -20.53 -24.67
CA LEU A 30 13.76 -20.05 -23.77
C LEU A 30 12.44 -19.90 -24.54
N LYS A 31 11.56 -20.90 -24.43
CA LYS A 31 10.12 -20.69 -24.64
C LYS A 31 9.63 -19.69 -23.59
N ASP A 32 9.06 -18.60 -24.06
CA ASP A 32 8.15 -17.66 -23.38
C ASP A 32 7.93 -17.92 -21.88
N SER A 33 8.95 -17.62 -21.08
CA SER A 33 8.80 -17.64 -19.63
C SER A 33 8.17 -16.32 -19.25
N LYS A 34 6.83 -16.30 -19.25
CA LYS A 34 5.96 -15.25 -18.77
C LYS A 34 6.58 -14.60 -17.54
N LEU A 35 7.18 -13.41 -17.71
CA LEU A 35 7.67 -12.52 -16.64
C LEU A 35 6.52 -12.03 -15.73
N THR A 36 5.27 -12.37 -16.06
CA THR A 36 4.04 -11.70 -15.64
C THR A 36 3.23 -12.30 -14.48
N PRO A 37 3.24 -13.62 -14.14
CA PRO A 37 2.29 -14.16 -13.15
C PRO A 37 2.58 -13.64 -11.73
N ARG A 38 3.85 -13.53 -11.35
CA ARG A 38 4.24 -13.08 -10.01
C ARG A 38 3.96 -11.59 -9.77
N ILE A 39 4.11 -10.75 -10.78
CA ILE A 39 3.86 -9.30 -10.68
C ILE A 39 2.37 -9.05 -10.47
N THR A 40 1.51 -9.69 -11.26
CA THR A 40 0.06 -9.54 -11.13
C THR A 40 -0.46 -10.05 -9.79
N GLU A 41 0.04 -11.18 -9.30
CA GLU A 41 -0.32 -11.71 -7.98
C GLU A 41 0.18 -10.81 -6.83
N THR A 42 1.38 -10.24 -6.96
CA THR A 42 1.90 -9.27 -5.98
C THR A 42 1.07 -7.98 -5.98
N ALA A 43 0.68 -7.48 -7.16
CA ALA A 43 -0.17 -6.29 -7.29
C ALA A 43 -1.56 -6.51 -6.68
N LYS A 44 -2.17 -7.70 -6.88
CA LYS A 44 -3.42 -8.07 -6.22
C LYS A 44 -3.28 -8.14 -4.71
N ALA A 45 -2.23 -8.76 -4.19
CA ALA A 45 -1.99 -8.84 -2.75
C ALA A 45 -1.84 -7.44 -2.13
N LEU A 46 -1.04 -6.57 -2.76
CA LEU A 46 -0.91 -5.17 -2.34
C LEU A 46 -2.25 -4.43 -2.43
N TRP A 47 -3.06 -4.70 -3.45
CA TRP A 47 -4.41 -4.17 -3.58
C TRP A 47 -5.33 -4.54 -2.43
N TYR A 48 -5.36 -5.82 -2.07
CA TYR A 48 -6.14 -6.26 -0.93
C TYR A 48 -5.66 -5.63 0.39
N ILE A 49 -4.35 -5.55 0.60
CA ILE A 49 -3.80 -4.91 1.81
C ILE A 49 -4.19 -3.43 1.87
N TYR A 50 -4.02 -2.68 0.77
CA TYR A 50 -4.40 -1.27 0.72
C TYR A 50 -5.90 -1.06 0.92
N ALA A 51 -6.74 -1.85 0.25
CA ALA A 51 -8.19 -1.74 0.35
C ALA A 51 -8.69 -2.03 1.77
N THR A 52 -8.16 -3.09 2.41
CA THR A 52 -8.52 -3.45 3.78
C THR A 52 -8.05 -2.42 4.80
N LEU A 53 -6.82 -1.90 4.67
CA LEU A 53 -6.31 -0.81 5.52
C LEU A 53 -7.12 0.47 5.37
N THR A 54 -7.49 0.84 4.14
CA THR A 54 -8.30 2.03 3.86
C THR A 54 -9.69 1.91 4.47
N LEU A 55 -10.35 0.76 4.30
CA LEU A 55 -11.64 0.48 4.93
C LEU A 55 -11.54 0.50 6.47
N ALA A 56 -10.51 -0.11 7.05
CA ALA A 56 -10.31 -0.11 8.49
C ALA A 56 -10.10 1.32 9.04
N CYS A 57 -9.31 2.14 8.34
CA CYS A 57 -9.09 3.54 8.68
C CYS A 57 -10.37 4.38 8.57
N MET A 58 -11.15 4.19 7.50
CA MET A 58 -12.44 4.84 7.30
C MET A 58 -13.41 4.51 8.46
N VAL A 59 -13.54 3.23 8.82
CA VAL A 59 -14.42 2.81 9.92
C VAL A 59 -13.95 3.39 11.26
N ALA A 60 -12.64 3.40 11.52
CA ALA A 60 -12.09 4.02 12.73
C ALA A 60 -12.43 5.52 12.82
N TYR A 61 -12.31 6.26 11.72
CA TYR A 61 -12.72 7.67 11.67
C TYR A 61 -14.22 7.88 11.84
N MET A 62 -15.06 7.01 11.26
CA MET A 62 -16.51 7.08 11.47
C MET A 62 -16.87 6.83 12.94
N LEU A 63 -16.24 5.84 13.59
CA LEU A 63 -16.43 5.57 15.02
C LEU A 63 -15.93 6.71 15.91
N ALA A 64 -14.96 7.49 15.45
CA ALA A 64 -14.47 8.69 16.13
C ALA A 64 -15.36 9.93 15.89
N GLY A 65 -16.41 9.81 15.08
CA GLY A 65 -17.43 10.87 14.88
C GLY A 65 -17.30 11.66 13.58
N MET A 66 -16.42 11.29 12.64
CA MET A 66 -16.38 11.92 11.32
C MET A 66 -17.63 11.59 10.49
N SER A 67 -18.06 12.53 9.64
CA SER A 67 -19.07 12.24 8.62
C SER A 67 -18.57 11.16 7.66
N TRP A 68 -19.49 10.46 6.98
CA TRP A 68 -19.09 9.40 6.05
C TRP A 68 -18.16 9.91 4.94
N PHE A 69 -18.44 11.10 4.39
CA PHE A 69 -17.64 11.66 3.31
C PHE A 69 -16.25 12.09 3.78
N ASP A 70 -16.17 12.67 4.98
CA ASP A 70 -14.88 13.08 5.55
C ASP A 70 -14.04 11.88 5.94
N ALA A 71 -14.64 10.88 6.60
CA ALA A 71 -13.97 9.64 6.96
C ALA A 71 -13.39 8.93 5.72
N LEU A 72 -14.16 8.88 4.63
CA LEU A 72 -13.70 8.30 3.37
C LEU A 72 -12.53 9.10 2.79
N SER A 73 -12.69 10.41 2.65
CA SER A 73 -11.68 11.30 2.05
C SER A 73 -10.38 11.32 2.85
N HIS A 74 -10.48 11.44 4.18
CA HIS A 74 -9.33 11.40 5.08
C HIS A 74 -8.66 10.02 5.10
N SER A 75 -9.42 8.91 5.04
CA SER A 75 -8.82 7.57 4.99
C SER A 75 -7.94 7.36 3.75
N PHE A 76 -8.36 7.84 2.58
CA PHE A 76 -7.55 7.77 1.36
C PHE A 76 -6.26 8.58 1.48
N SER A 77 -6.35 9.76 2.09
CA SER A 77 -5.20 10.64 2.33
C SER A 77 -4.22 10.03 3.34
N THR A 78 -4.72 9.51 4.46
CA THR A 78 -3.90 8.90 5.53
C THR A 78 -3.15 7.67 5.03
N ILE A 79 -3.82 6.72 4.37
CA ILE A 79 -3.15 5.47 3.91
C ILE A 79 -2.18 5.72 2.75
N ALA A 80 -2.43 6.76 1.95
CA ALA A 80 -1.50 7.17 0.90
C ALA A 80 -0.36 8.08 1.40
N ASN A 81 -0.37 8.48 2.68
CA ASN A 81 0.47 9.54 3.24
C ASN A 81 0.44 10.84 2.39
N GLY A 82 -0.73 11.19 1.86
CA GLY A 82 -0.90 12.32 0.93
C GLY A 82 -1.05 13.69 1.60
N GLY A 83 -1.60 13.74 2.81
CA GLY A 83 -1.79 14.99 3.57
C GLY A 83 -2.92 15.90 3.08
N PHE A 84 -3.75 15.43 2.14
CA PHE A 84 -4.97 16.11 1.68
C PHE A 84 -6.11 16.02 2.71
N SER A 85 -7.01 16.98 2.67
CA SER A 85 -8.16 17.13 3.57
C SER A 85 -9.33 17.78 2.84
N THR A 86 -10.56 17.51 3.30
CA THR A 86 -11.78 18.21 2.83
C THR A 86 -11.94 19.61 3.44
N TYR A 87 -11.14 19.91 4.47
CA TYR A 87 -11.13 21.17 5.18
C TYR A 87 -9.77 21.88 5.08
N ASP A 88 -9.80 23.21 5.04
CA ASP A 88 -8.61 24.08 4.99
C ASP A 88 -7.71 23.90 6.22
N ALA A 89 -8.30 23.68 7.40
CA ALA A 89 -7.57 23.41 8.65
C ALA A 89 -7.02 21.98 8.76
N SER A 90 -7.13 21.18 7.70
CA SER A 90 -6.75 19.76 7.69
C SER A 90 -7.44 18.98 8.81
N ILE A 91 -6.74 17.99 9.40
CA ILE A 91 -7.20 17.22 10.56
C ILE A 91 -7.49 18.10 11.80
N GLY A 92 -6.87 19.28 11.88
CA GLY A 92 -7.12 20.25 12.96
C GLY A 92 -8.54 20.80 12.97
N TYR A 93 -9.31 20.64 11.89
CA TYR A 93 -10.74 20.96 11.88
C TYR A 93 -11.55 20.19 12.93
N PHE A 94 -11.15 18.94 13.21
CA PHE A 94 -11.93 18.05 14.08
C PHE A 94 -11.65 18.24 15.58
N ASP A 95 -10.60 18.99 15.94
CA ASP A 95 -10.18 19.32 17.31
C ASP A 95 -10.34 18.15 18.31
N SER A 96 -9.92 16.96 17.86
CA SER A 96 -10.15 15.71 18.57
C SER A 96 -8.87 14.89 18.62
N ALA A 97 -8.32 14.76 19.83
CA ALA A 97 -7.15 13.94 20.09
C ALA A 97 -7.35 12.48 19.63
N THR A 98 -8.57 11.97 19.65
CA THR A 98 -8.87 10.61 19.17
C THR A 98 -8.66 10.47 17.67
N ILE A 99 -9.12 11.45 16.88
CA ILE A 99 -8.96 11.45 15.42
C ILE A 99 -7.49 11.61 15.04
N GLU A 100 -6.77 12.49 15.72
CA GLU A 100 -5.33 12.67 15.53
C GLU A 100 -4.55 11.39 15.82
N MET A 101 -4.85 10.71 16.93
CA MET A 101 -4.20 9.45 17.30
C MET A 101 -4.49 8.33 16.31
N ILE A 102 -5.73 8.25 15.78
CA ILE A 102 -6.08 7.31 14.70
C ILE A 102 -5.25 7.63 13.44
N CYS A 103 -5.17 8.89 13.04
CA CYS A 103 -4.37 9.30 11.89
C CYS A 103 -2.90 8.91 12.04
N VAL A 104 -2.29 9.23 13.17
CA VAL A 104 -0.89 8.90 13.46
C VAL A 104 -0.66 7.38 13.43
N ALA A 105 -1.54 6.61 14.07
CA ALA A 105 -1.43 5.15 14.07
C ALA A 105 -1.48 4.56 12.66
N PHE A 106 -2.45 4.97 11.84
CA PHE A 106 -2.59 4.48 10.46
C PHE A 106 -1.49 5.01 9.53
N MET A 107 -0.99 6.22 9.72
CA MET A 107 0.19 6.75 9.01
C MET A 107 1.43 5.93 9.33
N LEU A 108 1.67 5.57 10.59
CA LEU A 108 2.79 4.73 10.98
C LEU A 108 2.68 3.35 10.33
N ILE A 109 1.51 2.71 10.43
CA ILE A 109 1.26 1.40 9.80
C ILE A 109 1.49 1.46 8.28
N SER A 110 1.02 2.53 7.62
CA SER A 110 1.18 2.72 6.17
C SER A 110 2.59 3.14 5.76
N ALA A 111 3.36 3.76 6.66
CA ALA A 111 4.75 4.15 6.45
C ALA A 111 5.71 2.95 6.52
N PHE A 112 5.37 1.91 7.30
CA PHE A 112 6.12 0.66 7.25
C PHE A 112 5.91 0.00 5.89
N SER A 113 7.01 -0.23 5.17
CA SER A 113 7.01 -0.83 3.82
C SER A 113 6.08 -2.06 3.77
N PHE A 114 5.15 -2.10 2.81
CA PHE A 114 4.25 -3.25 2.60
C PHE A 114 4.99 -4.60 2.52
N SER A 115 6.30 -4.60 2.21
CA SER A 115 7.19 -5.76 2.27
C SER A 115 7.31 -6.39 3.67
N LEU A 116 7.28 -5.61 4.76
CA LEU A 116 7.31 -6.13 6.13
C LEU A 116 5.99 -6.81 6.52
N HIS A 117 4.86 -6.24 6.09
CA HIS A 117 3.53 -6.85 6.26
C HIS A 117 3.42 -8.18 5.50
N PHE A 118 3.99 -8.25 4.29
CA PHE A 118 4.04 -9.47 3.49
C PHE A 118 4.91 -10.58 4.13
N ILE A 119 6.04 -10.23 4.74
CA ILE A 119 6.90 -11.20 5.45
C ILE A 119 6.20 -11.74 6.70
N ALA A 120 5.58 -10.88 7.50
CA ALA A 120 4.85 -11.28 8.70
C ALA A 120 3.64 -12.20 8.40
N TRP A 121 2.98 -12.02 7.25
CA TRP A 121 1.92 -12.90 6.79
C TRP A 121 2.44 -14.27 6.34
N ARG A 122 3.67 -14.33 5.79
CA ARG A 122 4.26 -15.56 5.24
C ARG A 122 5.00 -16.42 6.26
N GLU A 123 5.47 -15.87 7.38
CA GLU A 123 6.10 -16.65 8.47
C GLU A 123 5.11 -17.46 9.31
N LYS A 124 3.80 -17.19 9.20
CA LYS A 124 2.75 -17.96 9.89
C LYS A 124 2.10 -19.07 9.04
N ALA A 125 2.49 -19.21 7.78
CA ALA A 125 2.00 -20.25 6.86
C ALA A 125 3.13 -21.26 6.55
#